data_AF-A0A0F4J9C2-F1
#
_entry.id   AF-A0A0F4J9C2-F1
#
_cell.length_a   1.000
_cell.length_b   1.000
_cell.length_c   1.000
_cell.angle_alpha   90.00
_cell.angle_beta   90.00
_cell.angle_gamma   90.00
#
_symmetry.space_group_name_H-M   'P 1'
#
loop_
_entity.id
_entity.type
_entity.pdbx_description
1 polymer ?
#
loop_
_entity_poly.entity_id
_entity_poly.type
_entity_poly.pdbx_seq_one_letter_code
_entity_poly.pdbx_strand_id
1 'polypeptide(L)'
;PWMVLGRDTFAGDLLARLGIRNVYAGHPGRYPKVPAAELAGSGCDLVVLPDEPYRFTADDGPEAFPGLPAALVSGRHLTWYGPSLAQAPQVLAAAVRAAL
;
A
#
# COMPACT_ATOMS: atom_id res chain seq x y z
N PRO A 1 -0.95 -11.46 11.45
CA PRO A 1 -1.93 -11.05 10.42
C PRO A 1 -1.61 -9.62 9.98
N TRP A 2 -1.74 -9.34 8.69
CA TRP A 2 -1.38 -8.05 8.07
C TRP A 2 -2.53 -7.06 8.21
N MET A 3 -2.22 -5.77 8.38
CA MET A 3 -3.24 -4.72 8.34
C MET A 3 -3.23 -4.08 6.96
N VAL A 4 -4.39 -3.99 6.32
CA VAL A 4 -4.53 -3.35 5.00
C VAL A 4 -5.43 -2.13 5.05
N LEU A 5 -5.39 -1.32 3.99
CA LEU A 5 -6.30 -0.19 3.81
C LEU A 5 -7.67 -0.72 3.37
N GLY A 6 -8.69 -0.55 4.20
CA GLY A 6 -10.09 -0.80 3.85
C GLY A 6 -10.78 0.45 3.31
N ARG A 7 -12.11 0.50 3.44
CA ARG A 7 -12.92 1.66 3.04
C ARG A 7 -12.58 2.93 3.84
N ASP A 8 -12.86 4.09 3.25
CA ASP A 8 -12.81 5.40 3.91
C ASP A 8 -11.46 5.69 4.61
N THR A 9 -10.36 5.32 3.97
CA THR A 9 -8.99 5.63 4.42
C THR A 9 -8.39 6.73 3.54
N PHE A 10 -7.68 7.67 4.16
CA PHE A 10 -6.99 8.75 3.43
C PHE A 10 -5.98 8.18 2.42
N ALA A 11 -5.15 7.23 2.87
CA ALA A 11 -4.19 6.55 2.02
C ALA A 11 -4.85 5.80 0.86
N GLY A 12 -6.01 5.17 1.10
CA GLY A 12 -6.78 4.51 0.04
C GLY A 12 -7.29 5.49 -1.01
N ASP A 13 -7.83 6.64 -0.59
CA ASP A 13 -8.28 7.71 -1.52
C ASP A 13 -7.10 8.31 -2.30
N LEU A 14 -5.97 8.54 -1.64
CA LEU A 14 -4.75 9.03 -2.29
C LEU A 14 -4.26 8.06 -3.36
N LEU A 15 -4.17 6.76 -3.07
CA LEU A 15 -3.79 5.74 -4.04
C LEU A 15 -4.77 5.70 -5.23
N ALA A 16 -6.08 5.80 -4.96
CA ALA A 16 -7.10 5.82 -6.00
C ALA A 16 -6.94 7.03 -6.95
N ARG A 17 -6.61 8.22 -6.42
CA ARG A 17 -6.31 9.42 -7.22
C ARG A 17 -5.05 9.29 -8.06
N LEU A 18 -4.12 8.42 -7.66
CA LEU A 18 -2.92 8.07 -8.42
C LEU A 18 -3.17 6.91 -9.42
N GLY A 19 -4.41 6.45 -9.55
CA GLY A 19 -4.79 5.37 -10.47
C GLY A 19 -4.54 3.95 -9.92
N ILE A 20 -4.23 3.82 -8.64
CA ILE A 20 -3.96 2.53 -8.00
C ILE A 20 -5.25 2.00 -7.37
N ARG A 21 -5.76 0.88 -7.89
CA ARG A 21 -6.97 0.23 -7.37
C ARG A 21 -6.63 -0.63 -6.15
N ASN A 22 -7.10 -0.20 -4.98
CA ASN A 22 -7.00 -1.00 -3.76
C ASN A 22 -8.05 -2.13 -3.76
N VAL A 23 -7.60 -3.39 -3.74
CA VAL A 23 -8.45 -4.59 -3.74
C VAL A 23 -9.41 -4.62 -2.53
N TYR A 24 -9.01 -4.04 -1.40
CA TYR A 24 -9.80 -4.00 -0.16
C TYR A 24 -10.60 -2.70 0.02
N ALA A 25 -10.71 -1.84 -1.00
CA ALA A 25 -11.42 -0.56 -0.89
C ALA A 25 -12.90 -0.69 -0.47
N GLY A 26 -13.55 -1.81 -0.77
CA GLY A 26 -14.94 -2.10 -0.38
C GLY A 26 -15.10 -2.80 0.98
N HIS A 27 -13.99 -3.13 1.67
CA HIS A 27 -14.05 -3.89 2.92
C HIS A 27 -14.77 -3.10 4.03
N PRO A 28 -15.65 -3.71 4.85
CA PRO A 28 -16.44 -2.99 5.84
C PRO A 28 -15.61 -2.37 6.99
N GLY A 29 -14.52 -3.02 7.37
CA GLY A 29 -13.53 -2.43 8.29
C GLY A 29 -12.60 -1.47 7.57
N ARG A 30 -12.24 -0.33 8.21
CA ARG A 30 -11.29 0.66 7.68
C ARG A 30 -9.85 0.15 7.63
N TYR A 31 -9.46 -0.69 8.59
CA TYR A 31 -8.12 -1.28 8.67
C TYR A 31 -8.22 -2.77 9.06
N PRO A 32 -8.74 -3.63 8.17
CA PRO A 32 -8.94 -5.03 8.50
C PRO A 32 -7.60 -5.76 8.65
N LYS A 33 -7.60 -6.75 9.54
CA LYS A 33 -6.50 -7.68 9.71
C LYS A 33 -6.75 -8.89 8.81
N VAL A 34 -5.88 -9.12 7.85
CA VAL A 34 -6.00 -10.16 6.83
C VAL A 34 -4.81 -11.12 6.90
N PRO A 35 -5.01 -12.45 6.81
CA PRO A 35 -3.92 -13.41 6.71
C PRO A 35 -3.08 -13.20 5.43
N ALA A 36 -1.77 -13.45 5.50
CA ALA A 36 -0.87 -13.28 4.35
C ALA A 36 -1.29 -14.14 3.14
N ALA A 37 -1.75 -15.38 3.39
CA ALA A 37 -2.20 -16.28 2.35
C ALA A 37 -3.43 -15.75 1.58
N GLU A 38 -4.36 -15.06 2.27
CA GLU A 38 -5.53 -14.43 1.63
C GLU A 38 -5.11 -13.22 0.78
N LEU A 39 -4.16 -12.43 1.28
CA LEU A 39 -3.58 -11.32 0.52
C LEU A 39 -2.86 -11.81 -0.75
N ALA A 40 -2.04 -12.85 -0.64
CA ALA A 40 -1.35 -13.46 -1.78
C ALA A 40 -2.34 -14.05 -2.81
N GLY A 41 -3.50 -14.55 -2.34
CA GLY A 41 -4.58 -15.05 -3.18
C GLY A 41 -5.57 -14.00 -3.69
N SER A 42 -5.38 -12.71 -3.38
CA SER A 42 -6.37 -11.65 -3.67
C SER A 42 -6.46 -11.26 -5.16
N GLY A 43 -5.53 -11.74 -5.99
CA GLY A 43 -5.43 -11.36 -7.40
C GLY A 43 -4.95 -9.93 -7.61
N CYS A 44 -4.20 -9.37 -6.64
CA CYS A 44 -3.51 -8.10 -6.83
C CYS A 44 -2.29 -8.26 -7.74
N ASP A 45 -1.94 -7.18 -8.43
CA ASP A 45 -0.77 -7.13 -9.32
C ASP A 45 0.46 -6.52 -8.63
N LEU A 46 0.28 -5.93 -7.44
CA LEU A 46 1.29 -5.18 -6.69
C LEU A 46 0.95 -5.14 -5.21
N VAL A 47 1.96 -5.24 -4.35
CA VAL A 47 1.87 -4.93 -2.92
C VAL A 47 2.54 -3.58 -2.65
N VAL A 48 1.85 -2.68 -1.94
CA VAL A 48 2.40 -1.38 -1.52
C VAL A 48 2.71 -1.44 -0.03
N LEU A 49 3.98 -1.28 0.33
CA LEU A 49 4.50 -1.44 1.68
C LEU A 49 5.11 -0.12 2.18
N PRO A 50 4.44 0.62 3.07
CA PRO A 50 4.96 1.87 3.60
C PRO A 50 6.05 1.67 4.67
N ASP A 51 6.96 2.62 4.82
CA ASP A 51 7.98 2.62 5.89
C ASP A 51 7.47 3.13 7.26
N GLU A 52 6.22 3.59 7.34
CA GLU A 52 5.57 4.07 8.57
C GLU A 52 4.07 3.69 8.60
N PRO A 53 3.47 3.51 9.80
CA PRO A 53 4.07 3.60 11.14
C PRO A 53 4.92 2.38 11.51
N TYR A 54 4.79 1.29 10.76
CA TYR A 54 5.65 0.12 10.86
C TYR A 54 6.52 0.06 9.62
N ARG A 55 7.82 -0.05 9.82
CA ARG A 55 8.78 -0.04 8.72
C ARG A 55 8.77 -1.39 8.00
N PHE A 56 8.28 -1.38 6.77
CA PHE A 56 8.54 -2.46 5.82
C PHE A 56 9.85 -2.22 5.06
N THR A 57 10.57 -3.30 4.77
CA THR A 57 11.79 -3.34 3.97
C THR A 57 11.60 -4.22 2.74
N ALA A 58 12.63 -4.29 1.89
CA ALA A 58 12.62 -5.13 0.70
C ALA A 58 12.49 -6.62 1.03
N ASP A 59 12.77 -7.02 2.27
CA ASP A 59 12.73 -8.41 2.73
C ASP A 59 11.31 -8.82 3.15
N ASP A 60 10.47 -7.87 3.59
CA ASP A 60 9.10 -8.15 4.05
C ASP A 60 8.13 -8.52 2.90
N GLY A 61 8.47 -8.17 1.66
CA GLY A 61 7.64 -8.42 0.49
C GLY A 61 7.75 -9.86 -0.02
N PRO A 62 8.93 -10.28 -0.54
CA PRO A 62 9.11 -11.58 -1.20
C PRO A 62 8.76 -12.79 -0.33
N GLU A 63 8.99 -12.72 0.99
CA GLU A 63 8.69 -13.82 1.91
C GLU A 63 7.19 -14.05 2.10
N ALA A 64 6.40 -12.96 2.15
CA ALA A 64 4.97 -13.02 2.37
C ALA A 64 4.15 -13.08 1.07
N PHE A 65 4.71 -12.54 -0.03
CA PHE A 65 4.02 -12.34 -1.31
C PHE A 65 4.91 -12.82 -2.48
N PRO A 66 5.25 -14.12 -2.54
CA PRO A 66 6.16 -14.63 -3.56
C PRO A 66 5.60 -14.40 -4.97
N GLY A 67 6.43 -13.85 -5.86
CA GLY A 67 6.07 -13.57 -7.25
C GLY A 67 5.24 -12.31 -7.48
N LEU A 68 4.87 -11.58 -6.41
CA LEU A 68 4.24 -10.28 -6.53
C LEU A 68 5.28 -9.16 -6.38
N PRO A 69 5.29 -8.15 -7.27
CA PRO A 69 6.08 -6.95 -7.06
C PRO A 69 5.69 -6.27 -5.75
N ALA A 70 6.68 -5.71 -5.05
CA ALA A 70 6.50 -4.94 -3.82
C ALA A 70 7.07 -3.53 -3.98
N ALA A 71 6.21 -2.52 -3.92
CA ALA A 71 6.60 -1.11 -3.89
C ALA A 71 6.81 -0.65 -2.45
N LEU A 72 8.06 -0.39 -2.08
CA LEU A 72 8.39 0.30 -0.83
C LEU A 72 8.11 1.79 -0.99
N VAL A 73 7.24 2.33 -0.16
CA VAL A 73 6.83 3.74 -0.25
C VAL A 73 7.06 4.49 1.04
N SER A 74 7.22 5.81 0.93
CA SER A 74 7.25 6.66 2.12
C SER A 74 5.86 6.72 2.76
N GLY A 75 5.74 6.19 3.98
CA GLY A 75 4.55 6.31 4.81
C GLY A 75 4.21 7.76 5.08
N ARG A 76 5.21 8.64 5.28
CA ARG A 76 5.01 10.10 5.39
C ARG A 76 4.19 10.69 4.23
N HIS A 77 4.45 10.25 3.00
CA HIS A 77 3.75 10.75 1.81
C HIS A 77 2.41 10.05 1.59
N LEU A 78 2.26 8.81 2.05
CA LEU A 78 1.05 8.01 1.85
C LEU A 78 -0.04 8.31 2.90
N THR A 79 0.32 8.50 4.17
CA THR A 79 -0.66 8.46 5.28
C THR A 79 -0.90 9.80 5.96
N TRP A 80 -0.04 10.80 5.74
CA TRP A 80 -0.15 12.11 6.40
C TRP A 80 -0.62 13.20 5.44
N TYR A 81 -1.75 13.81 5.77
CA TYR A 81 -2.21 15.04 5.12
C TYR A 81 -1.47 16.24 5.73
N GLY A 82 -0.69 16.95 4.90
CA GLY A 82 0.16 18.05 5.35
C GLY A 82 1.10 18.52 4.24
N PRO A 83 2.18 19.26 4.58
CA PRO A 83 3.10 19.82 3.57
C PRO A 83 3.72 18.79 2.62
N SER A 84 3.93 17.55 3.07
CA SER A 84 4.44 16.45 2.23
C SER A 84 3.48 16.06 1.11
N LEU A 85 2.18 16.35 1.24
CA LEU A 85 1.18 15.98 0.24
C LEU A 85 1.44 16.63 -1.12
N ALA A 86 2.05 17.82 -1.14
CA ALA A 86 2.43 18.50 -2.38
C ALA A 86 3.42 17.69 -3.25
N GLN A 87 4.22 16.84 -2.62
CA GLN A 87 5.22 15.98 -3.28
C GLN A 87 4.78 14.52 -3.38
N ALA A 88 3.71 14.14 -2.68
CA ALA A 88 3.26 12.75 -2.59
C ALA A 88 2.96 12.13 -3.96
N PRO A 89 2.28 12.79 -4.93
CA PRO A 89 2.04 12.19 -6.23
C PRO A 89 3.33 11.77 -6.94
N GLN A 90 4.35 12.64 -6.96
CA GLN A 90 5.61 12.36 -7.64
C GLN A 90 6.40 11.26 -6.94
N VAL A 91 6.52 11.34 -5.61
CA VAL A 91 7.30 10.38 -4.81
C VAL A 91 6.66 9.00 -4.84
N LEU A 92 5.35 8.90 -4.62
CA LEU A 92 4.66 7.60 -4.59
C LEU A 92 4.62 6.96 -5.98
N ALA A 93 4.34 7.73 -7.04
CA ALA A 93 4.31 7.18 -8.38
C ALA A 93 5.70 6.73 -8.87
N ALA A 94 6.78 7.40 -8.45
CA ALA A 94 8.14 6.95 -8.75
C ALA A 94 8.45 5.60 -8.09
N ALA A 95 8.11 5.44 -6.81
CA ALA A 95 8.31 4.19 -6.09
C ALA A 95 7.50 3.03 -6.68
N VAL A 96 6.23 3.28 -7.02
CA VAL A 96 5.36 2.27 -7.66
C VAL A 96 5.89 1.86 -9.03
N ARG A 97 6.31 2.81 -9.87
CA ARG A 97 6.91 2.50 -11.17
C ARG A 97 8.24 1.76 -11.09
N ALA A 98 9.00 1.94 -10.02
CA ALA A 98 10.27 1.23 -9.84
C ALA A 98 10.08 -0.24 -9.46
N ALA A 99 8.91 -0.60 -8.94
CA ALA A 99 8.58 -1.97 -8.54
C ALA A 99 7.96 -2.80 -9.67
N LEU A 100 7.24 -2.15 -10.61
CA LEU A 100 6.61 -2.77 -11.78
C LEU A 100 7.62 -2.95 -12.92
#